data_AF-A0A925R9Q7-F1
#
_entry.id   AF-A0A925R9Q7-F1
#
_cell.length_a   1.000
_cell.length_b   1.000
_cell.length_c   1.000
_cell.angle_alpha   90.00
_cell.angle_beta   90.00
_cell.angle_gamma   90.00
#
_symmetry.space_group_name_H-M   'P 1'
#
loop_
_entity.id
_entity.type
_entity.pdbx_description
1 polymer ?
#
loop_
_entity_poly.entity_id
_entity_poly.type
_entity_poly.pdbx_seq_one_letter_code
_entity_poly.pdbx_strand_id
1 'polypeptide(L)'
;MRRFTARVAVFILLAAAAAPAAAAEEGTVTTLWPLFDYRSNPATGYSNLSILGPLFKREHSGDVTRTALRPLFFNQSDKESDDSDILYPLASTSSGGGDSSTQILKLYQKHVSRAGTAEEKHDSMLFPFYISGESEKYGPYRSFFPIQGDIYQRFWRDEYHYTLFPLYGRTVKNG
;
A
#
# COMPACT_ATOMS: atom_id res chain seq x y z
N MET A 1 16.98 59.21 51.66
CA MET A 1 15.74 58.45 51.32
C MET A 1 15.44 58.60 49.83
N ARG A 2 15.46 57.46 49.09
CA ARG A 2 14.42 57.03 48.11
C ARG A 2 14.16 57.97 46.89
N ARG A 3 14.22 57.56 45.61
CA ARG A 3 14.20 56.23 44.96
C ARG A 3 14.80 56.30 43.54
N PHE A 4 15.62 55.31 43.21
CA PHE A 4 15.85 54.79 41.87
C PHE A 4 14.64 53.96 41.44
N THR A 5 14.24 54.03 40.16
CA THR A 5 13.70 52.92 39.34
C THR A 5 13.49 53.46 37.92
N ALA A 6 14.37 53.20 36.96
CA ALA A 6 14.61 51.95 36.24
C ALA A 6 13.53 51.67 35.19
N ARG A 7 13.89 51.93 33.93
CA ARG A 7 13.17 51.56 32.71
C ARG A 7 13.11 50.03 32.62
N VAL A 8 11.90 49.47 32.53
CA VAL A 8 11.69 48.04 32.30
C VAL A 8 11.99 47.75 30.83
N ALA A 9 13.14 47.14 30.58
CA ALA A 9 13.49 46.58 29.27
C ALA A 9 13.08 45.10 29.25
N VAL A 10 12.32 44.77 28.20
CA VAL A 10 11.84 43.44 27.82
C VAL A 10 13.03 42.53 27.50
N PHE A 11 13.08 41.35 28.10
CA PHE A 11 13.96 40.26 27.67
C PHE A 11 13.10 39.05 27.27
N ILE A 12 12.98 38.84 25.96
CA ILE A 12 12.48 37.61 25.35
C ILE A 12 13.63 36.61 25.41
N LEU A 13 13.46 35.54 26.19
CA LEU A 13 14.39 34.41 26.28
C LEU A 13 14.21 33.54 25.04
N LEU A 14 14.96 33.89 23.99
CA LEU A 14 15.19 33.03 22.83
C LEU A 14 16.24 31.98 23.25
N ALA A 15 15.77 30.84 23.77
CA ALA A 15 16.62 29.68 24.00
C ALA A 15 16.95 29.03 22.64
N ALA A 16 17.89 29.65 21.93
CA ALA A 16 18.62 29.04 20.82
C ALA A 16 19.50 27.93 21.41
N ALA A 17 18.93 26.73 21.52
CA ALA A 17 19.70 25.52 21.76
C ALA A 17 20.63 25.32 20.55
N ALA A 18 21.90 25.63 20.76
CA ALA A 18 22.98 25.32 19.84
C ALA A 18 23.01 23.80 19.60
N ALA A 19 22.47 23.38 18.46
CA ALA A 19 22.67 22.03 17.96
C ALA A 19 24.13 21.90 17.53
N PRO A 20 24.89 20.90 18.02
CA PRO A 20 26.26 20.71 17.58
C PRO A 20 26.25 20.18 16.15
N ALA A 21 26.81 20.96 15.23
CA ALA A 21 27.01 20.62 13.81
C ALA A 21 28.05 19.48 13.57
N ALA A 22 28.42 18.73 14.61
CA ALA A 22 29.39 17.64 14.57
C ALA A 22 28.77 16.23 14.66
N ALA A 23 27.44 16.14 14.87
CA ALA A 23 26.71 14.86 15.00
C ALA A 23 26.01 14.44 13.69
N ALA A 24 26.46 14.94 12.54
CA ALA A 24 25.84 14.65 11.23
C ALA A 24 26.41 13.40 10.54
N GLU A 25 27.51 12.83 11.04
CA GLU A 25 28.13 11.58 10.52
C GLU A 25 27.69 10.33 11.32
N GLU A 26 27.39 10.50 12.61
CA GLU A 26 26.81 9.44 13.45
C GLU A 26 25.28 9.56 13.39
N GLY A 27 24.59 8.48 13.03
CA GLY A 27 23.14 8.49 12.86
C GLY A 27 22.40 9.21 14.01
N THR A 28 21.48 10.12 13.67
CA THR A 28 20.70 10.86 14.65
C THR A 28 19.58 10.00 15.20
N VAL A 29 19.51 9.83 16.52
CA VAL A 29 18.42 9.16 17.22
C VAL A 29 17.83 10.11 18.25
N THR A 30 16.57 10.47 18.09
CA THR A 30 15.81 11.30 19.02
C THR A 30 14.55 10.55 19.45
N THR A 31 14.51 10.09 20.69
CA THR A 31 13.40 9.27 21.21
C THR A 31 12.70 9.98 22.37
N LEU A 32 11.41 10.27 22.20
CA LEU A 32 10.47 10.74 23.21
C LEU A 32 9.22 9.86 23.17
N TRP A 33 9.44 8.56 23.39
CA TRP A 33 8.38 7.58 23.33
C TRP A 33 7.36 7.80 24.48
N PRO A 34 6.04 7.62 24.25
CA PRO A 34 5.38 7.20 23.01
C PRO A 34 5.01 8.34 22.05
N LEU A 35 5.32 9.60 22.36
CA LEU A 35 4.82 10.73 21.60
C LEU A 35 5.56 10.91 20.26
N PHE A 36 6.87 10.68 20.25
CA PHE A 36 7.74 10.97 19.11
C PHE A 36 8.99 10.06 19.13
N ASP A 37 9.34 9.47 17.99
CA ASP A 37 10.62 8.77 17.78
C ASP A 37 11.11 9.09 16.37
N TYR A 38 12.32 9.64 16.26
CA TYR A 38 12.96 9.94 15.00
C TYR A 38 14.35 9.30 14.95
N ARG A 39 14.61 8.57 13.88
CA ARG A 39 15.88 7.87 13.62
C ARG A 39 16.31 8.20 12.21
N SER A 40 17.54 8.63 12.03
CA SER A 40 18.14 8.90 10.73
C SER A 40 19.54 8.31 10.70
N ASN A 41 19.90 7.65 9.61
CA ASN A 41 21.23 7.17 9.37
C ASN A 41 21.72 7.66 8.00
N PRO A 42 22.47 8.77 7.96
CA PRO A 42 22.97 9.39 6.73
C PRO A 42 23.81 8.42 5.87
N ALA A 43 24.57 7.52 6.49
CA ALA A 43 25.43 6.56 5.79
C ALA A 43 24.65 5.55 4.93
N THR A 44 23.36 5.34 5.22
CA THR A 44 22.50 4.37 4.50
C THR A 44 21.32 5.05 3.79
N GLY A 45 21.17 6.37 3.93
CA GLY A 45 19.99 7.10 3.45
C GLY A 45 18.69 6.69 4.16
N TYR A 46 18.78 6.04 5.32
CA TYR A 46 17.62 5.56 6.08
C TYR A 46 17.09 6.67 6.99
N SER A 47 15.77 6.90 6.99
CA SER A 47 15.11 7.70 8.00
C SER A 47 13.77 7.08 8.41
N ASN A 48 13.43 7.20 9.69
CA ASN A 48 12.19 6.69 10.25
C ASN A 48 11.66 7.65 11.30
N LEU A 49 10.41 8.04 11.13
CA LEU A 49 9.66 8.93 11.99
C LEU A 49 8.43 8.18 12.50
N SER A 50 8.23 8.15 13.81
CA SER A 50 7.05 7.60 14.48
C SER A 50 6.47 8.65 15.42
N ILE A 51 5.15 8.83 15.36
CA ILE A 51 4.42 9.82 16.15
C ILE A 51 3.23 9.12 16.82
N LEU A 52 3.01 9.41 18.10
CA LEU A 52 1.96 8.79 18.92
C LEU A 52 2.03 7.25 18.87
N GLY A 53 3.24 6.71 19.04
CA GLY A 53 3.54 5.30 19.00
C GLY A 53 3.31 4.73 17.60
N PRO A 54 2.50 3.67 17.43
CA PRO A 54 2.31 3.03 16.14
C PRO A 54 1.31 3.76 15.23
N LEU A 55 0.68 4.86 15.67
CA LEU A 55 -0.41 5.50 14.93
C LEU A 55 0.07 6.12 13.63
N PHE A 56 1.13 6.93 13.66
CA PHE A 56 1.72 7.50 12.45
C PHE A 56 3.18 7.09 12.33
N LYS A 57 3.55 6.55 11.16
CA LYS A 57 4.92 6.18 10.83
C LYS A 57 5.27 6.62 9.41
N ARG A 58 6.44 7.21 9.21
CA ARG A 58 7.01 7.51 7.89
C ARG A 58 8.45 7.02 7.85
N GLU A 59 8.75 6.14 6.91
CA GLU A 59 10.05 5.50 6.75
C GLU A 59 10.52 5.72 5.31
N HIS A 60 11.76 6.16 5.15
CA HIS A 60 12.45 6.25 3.88
C HIS A 60 13.70 5.37 3.96
N SER A 61 13.89 4.51 2.96
CA SER A 61 15.00 3.56 2.90
C SER A 61 15.47 3.44 1.46
N GLY A 62 16.47 4.24 1.08
CA GLY A 62 16.93 4.32 -0.31
C GLY A 62 15.82 4.84 -1.21
N ASP A 63 15.36 4.00 -2.14
CA ASP A 63 14.30 4.34 -3.10
C ASP A 63 12.89 4.09 -2.58
N VAL A 64 12.75 3.34 -1.48
CA VAL A 64 11.45 2.96 -0.93
C VAL A 64 11.00 3.95 0.13
N THR A 65 9.78 4.46 -0.02
CA THR A 65 9.08 5.31 0.94
C THR A 65 7.84 4.62 1.46
N ARG A 66 7.73 4.49 2.78
CA ARG A 66 6.57 3.92 3.47
C ARG A 66 5.92 4.95 4.38
N THR A 67 4.62 5.15 4.25
CA THR A 67 3.83 5.98 5.15
C THR A 67 2.67 5.16 5.71
N ALA A 68 2.51 5.12 7.02
CA ALA A 68 1.47 4.37 7.70
C ALA A 68 0.71 5.30 8.66
N LEU A 69 -0.61 5.32 8.55
CA LEU A 69 -1.53 5.87 9.53
C LEU A 69 -2.42 4.74 10.05
N ARG A 70 -1.96 4.02 11.06
CA ARG A 70 -2.62 2.81 11.53
C ARG A 70 -3.90 3.12 12.32
N PRO A 71 -4.97 2.30 12.17
CA PRO A 71 -5.14 1.20 11.22
C PRO A 71 -5.73 1.63 9.86
N LEU A 72 -5.87 2.94 9.62
CA LEU A 72 -6.70 3.50 8.56
C LEU A 72 -6.05 3.46 7.17
N PHE A 73 -4.74 3.64 7.08
CA PHE A 73 -4.06 3.81 5.80
C PHE A 73 -2.61 3.33 5.86
N PHE A 74 -2.15 2.72 4.78
CA PHE A 74 -0.76 2.37 4.57
C PHE A 74 -0.43 2.60 3.10
N ASN A 75 0.70 3.25 2.83
CA ASN A 75 1.23 3.45 1.50
C ASN A 75 2.70 3.04 1.46
N GLN A 76 3.08 2.33 0.42
CA GLN A 76 4.45 1.99 0.08
C GLN A 76 4.68 2.35 -1.38
N SER A 77 5.67 3.19 -1.63
CA SER A 77 6.03 3.63 -2.97
C SER A 77 7.53 3.39 -3.18
N ASP A 78 7.88 2.89 -4.35
CA ASP A 78 9.23 2.68 -4.86
C ASP A 78 9.30 3.26 -6.29
N LYS A 79 10.48 3.25 -6.93
CA LYS A 79 10.67 3.76 -8.30
C LYS A 79 9.74 3.14 -9.34
N GLU A 80 9.38 1.88 -9.15
CA GLU A 80 8.61 1.10 -10.13
C GLU A 80 7.23 0.68 -9.65
N SER A 81 6.92 0.84 -8.36
CA SER A 81 5.68 0.35 -7.76
C SER A 81 5.09 1.29 -6.71
N ASP A 82 3.77 1.30 -6.61
CA ASP A 82 3.00 2.03 -5.61
C ASP A 82 1.87 1.14 -5.09
N ASP A 83 1.89 0.88 -3.79
CA ASP A 83 0.97 0.02 -3.06
C ASP A 83 0.28 0.83 -1.96
N SER A 84 -1.04 0.89 -1.99
CA SER A 84 -1.86 1.58 -1.00
C SER A 84 -2.93 0.66 -0.41
N ASP A 85 -2.97 0.56 0.92
CA ASP A 85 -4.03 -0.09 1.67
C ASP A 85 -4.90 0.95 2.39
N ILE A 86 -6.20 0.82 2.24
CA ILE A 86 -7.22 1.65 2.89
C ILE A 86 -8.05 0.77 3.81
N LEU A 87 -8.05 1.11 5.11
CA LEU A 87 -8.75 0.39 6.16
C LEU A 87 -8.48 -1.12 6.08
N TYR A 88 -7.22 -1.54 6.16
CA TYR A 88 -6.87 -2.96 5.99
C TYR A 88 -7.81 -3.90 6.80
N PRO A 89 -8.42 -4.94 6.18
CA PRO A 89 -8.24 -5.43 4.81
C PRO A 89 -9.32 -4.98 3.79
N LEU A 90 -9.99 -3.84 4.00
CA LEU A 90 -11.16 -3.42 3.22
C LEU A 90 -10.83 -3.11 1.77
N ALA A 91 -9.81 -2.32 1.49
CA ALA A 91 -9.43 -2.01 0.12
C ALA A 91 -7.92 -1.91 -0.02
N SER A 92 -7.41 -2.39 -1.14
CA SER A 92 -6.00 -2.32 -1.49
C SER A 92 -5.85 -2.03 -2.98
N THR A 93 -4.85 -1.24 -3.33
CA THR A 93 -4.45 -0.98 -4.71
C THR A 93 -2.95 -1.17 -4.81
N SER A 94 -2.52 -1.77 -5.91
CA SER A 94 -1.11 -1.99 -6.22
C SER A 94 -0.91 -1.69 -7.69
N SER A 95 0.12 -0.93 -8.02
CA SER A 95 0.47 -0.60 -9.39
C SER A 95 1.98 -0.66 -9.56
N GLY A 96 2.45 -1.23 -10.66
CA GLY A 96 3.88 -1.27 -10.96
C GLY A 96 4.20 -2.10 -12.19
N GLY A 97 5.28 -1.76 -12.90
CA GLY A 97 5.77 -2.55 -14.04
C GLY A 97 4.78 -2.72 -15.21
N GLY A 98 3.77 -1.85 -15.33
CA GLY A 98 2.69 -1.99 -16.32
C GLY A 98 1.47 -2.79 -15.84
N ASP A 99 1.50 -3.27 -14.60
CA ASP A 99 0.40 -3.97 -13.96
C ASP A 99 -0.29 -3.05 -12.94
N SER A 100 -1.60 -3.21 -12.80
CA SER A 100 -2.38 -2.58 -11.74
C SER A 100 -3.42 -3.55 -11.21
N SER A 101 -3.61 -3.55 -9.90
CA SER A 101 -4.60 -4.37 -9.23
C SER A 101 -5.34 -3.53 -8.20
N THR A 102 -6.63 -3.77 -8.09
CA THR A 102 -7.51 -3.16 -7.11
C THR A 102 -8.38 -4.23 -6.50
N GLN A 103 -8.44 -4.27 -5.18
CA GLN A 103 -9.27 -5.19 -4.44
C GLN A 103 -10.10 -4.44 -3.40
N ILE A 104 -11.37 -4.84 -3.26
CA ILE A 104 -12.27 -4.36 -2.21
C ILE A 104 -12.94 -5.58 -1.57
N LEU A 105 -12.74 -5.75 -0.26
CA LEU A 105 -13.31 -6.78 0.61
C LEU A 105 -13.11 -8.23 0.09
N LYS A 106 -12.13 -8.45 -0.81
CA LYS A 106 -12.00 -9.67 -1.63
C LYS A 106 -13.21 -10.00 -2.51
N LEU A 107 -14.27 -9.20 -2.44
CA LEU A 107 -15.50 -9.36 -3.22
C LEU A 107 -15.32 -8.78 -4.61
N TYR A 108 -14.75 -7.58 -4.71
CA TYR A 108 -14.42 -6.96 -5.98
C TYR A 108 -12.92 -7.00 -6.18
N GLN A 109 -12.48 -7.53 -7.31
CA GLN A 109 -11.10 -7.60 -7.71
C GLN A 109 -11.02 -7.20 -9.18
N LYS A 110 -10.11 -6.29 -9.50
CA LYS A 110 -9.79 -5.90 -10.86
C LYS A 110 -8.28 -5.96 -11.01
N HIS A 111 -7.82 -6.59 -12.09
CA HIS A 111 -6.42 -6.65 -12.44
C HIS A 111 -6.28 -6.28 -13.91
N VAL A 112 -5.31 -5.44 -14.20
CA VAL A 112 -4.97 -4.99 -15.54
C VAL A 112 -3.48 -5.19 -15.70
N SER A 113 -3.07 -5.96 -16.70
CA SER A 113 -1.66 -6.21 -16.99
C SER A 113 -1.32 -5.79 -18.42
N ARG A 114 -0.17 -5.11 -18.55
CA ARG A 114 0.45 -4.74 -19.83
C ARG A 114 1.89 -5.27 -19.91
N ALA A 115 2.20 -6.36 -19.21
CA ALA A 115 3.53 -6.92 -19.20
C ALA A 115 3.83 -7.72 -20.48
N GLY A 116 4.68 -7.17 -21.36
CA GLY A 116 5.28 -7.92 -22.47
C GLY A 116 4.44 -8.09 -23.74
N THR A 117 3.21 -7.57 -23.79
CA THR A 117 2.35 -7.59 -24.99
C THR A 117 1.84 -6.19 -25.33
N ALA A 118 1.54 -5.95 -26.62
CA ALA A 118 0.89 -4.72 -27.05
C ALA A 118 -0.58 -4.64 -26.57
N GLU A 119 -1.18 -5.79 -26.23
CA GLU A 119 -2.55 -5.90 -25.75
C GLU A 119 -2.61 -5.87 -24.22
N GLU A 120 -3.62 -5.19 -23.68
CA GLU A 120 -3.90 -5.11 -22.25
C GLU A 120 -4.78 -6.28 -21.82
N LYS A 121 -4.32 -7.08 -20.86
CA LYS A 121 -5.11 -8.16 -20.26
C LYS A 121 -5.91 -7.60 -19.09
N HIS A 122 -7.23 -7.77 -19.11
CA HIS A 122 -8.14 -7.26 -18.08
C HIS A 122 -8.87 -8.41 -17.40
N ASP A 123 -8.60 -8.61 -16.11
CA ASP A 123 -9.34 -9.53 -15.27
C ASP A 123 -10.23 -8.77 -14.30
N SER A 124 -11.45 -9.26 -14.11
CA SER A 124 -12.41 -8.68 -13.17
C SER A 124 -13.21 -9.77 -12.49
N MET A 125 -13.38 -9.66 -11.19
CA MET A 125 -14.10 -10.62 -10.37
C MET A 125 -14.94 -9.89 -9.35
N LEU A 126 -16.25 -10.13 -9.39
CA LEU A 126 -17.22 -9.74 -8.39
C LEU A 126 -17.78 -11.03 -7.77
N PHE A 127 -17.15 -11.50 -6.71
CA PHE A 127 -17.53 -12.75 -6.06
C PHE A 127 -18.93 -12.66 -5.42
N PRO A 128 -19.77 -13.70 -5.53
CA PRO A 128 -19.62 -14.89 -6.38
C PRO A 128 -20.18 -14.70 -7.79
N PHE A 129 -20.81 -13.57 -8.09
CA PHE A 129 -21.73 -13.38 -9.22
C PHE A 129 -21.07 -13.26 -10.60
N TYR A 130 -19.92 -12.61 -10.71
CA TYR A 130 -19.32 -12.29 -12.00
C TYR A 130 -17.82 -12.53 -12.01
N ILE A 131 -17.31 -13.18 -13.05
CA ILE A 131 -15.89 -13.35 -13.30
C ILE A 131 -15.67 -13.16 -14.80
N SER A 132 -14.67 -12.36 -15.16
CA SER A 132 -14.20 -12.23 -16.53
C SER A 132 -12.69 -12.12 -16.56
N GLY A 133 -12.10 -12.58 -17.65
CA GLY A 133 -10.68 -12.51 -17.85
C GLY A 133 -10.27 -13.08 -19.18
N GLU A 134 -8.97 -13.24 -19.34
CA GLU A 134 -8.38 -13.80 -20.54
C GLU A 134 -7.44 -14.94 -20.21
N SER A 135 -7.62 -16.09 -20.88
CA SER A 135 -6.74 -17.24 -20.78
C SER A 135 -5.84 -17.33 -22.00
N GLU A 136 -4.56 -17.62 -21.80
CA GLU A 136 -3.60 -17.79 -22.89
C GLU A 136 -3.93 -18.99 -23.79
N LYS A 137 -4.58 -20.01 -23.23
CA LYS A 137 -4.92 -21.25 -23.95
C LYS A 137 -6.33 -21.24 -24.54
N TYR A 138 -7.30 -20.65 -23.85
CA TYR A 138 -8.72 -20.75 -24.21
C TYR A 138 -9.35 -19.41 -24.64
N GLY A 139 -8.58 -18.31 -24.57
CA GLY A 139 -9.04 -16.97 -24.93
C GLY A 139 -9.88 -16.29 -23.85
N PRO A 140 -10.65 -15.25 -24.21
CA PRO A 140 -11.46 -14.48 -23.27
C PRO A 140 -12.62 -15.31 -22.73
N TYR A 141 -12.89 -15.19 -21.43
CA TYR A 141 -13.96 -15.92 -20.74
C TYR A 141 -14.78 -15.02 -19.84
N ARG A 142 -16.03 -15.42 -19.62
CA ARG A 142 -16.98 -14.72 -18.75
C ARG A 142 -17.89 -15.72 -18.04
N SER A 143 -18.21 -15.38 -16.80
CA SER A 143 -18.97 -16.21 -15.89
C SER A 143 -20.01 -15.36 -15.17
N PHE A 144 -21.27 -15.77 -15.25
CA PHE A 144 -22.40 -15.18 -14.53
C PHE A 144 -23.01 -16.22 -13.61
N PHE A 145 -22.57 -16.27 -12.38
CA PHE A 145 -23.03 -17.25 -11.40
C PHE A 145 -24.38 -16.83 -10.82
N PRO A 146 -25.36 -17.77 -10.67
CA PRO A 146 -25.29 -19.21 -10.95
C PRO A 146 -25.80 -19.62 -12.35
N ILE A 147 -26.07 -18.68 -13.24
CA ILE A 147 -26.81 -18.91 -14.49
C ILE A 147 -25.99 -19.68 -15.53
N GLN A 148 -24.84 -19.15 -15.93
CA GLN A 148 -23.93 -19.82 -16.86
C GLN A 148 -22.54 -19.22 -16.71
N GLY A 149 -21.51 -19.99 -17.01
CA GLY A 149 -20.18 -19.41 -17.03
C GLY A 149 -19.09 -20.38 -17.42
N ASP A 150 -18.11 -19.81 -18.09
CA ASP A 150 -16.87 -20.45 -18.45
C ASP A 150 -15.75 -19.78 -17.66
N ILE A 151 -14.96 -20.56 -16.94
CA ILE A 151 -13.78 -20.08 -16.21
C ILE A 151 -12.61 -20.97 -16.59
N TYR A 152 -11.52 -20.35 -17.05
CA TYR A 152 -10.32 -21.08 -17.47
C TYR A 152 -9.14 -20.76 -16.56
N GLN A 153 -8.28 -21.76 -16.35
CA GLN A 153 -7.00 -21.66 -15.62
C GLN A 153 -7.12 -20.97 -14.24
N ARG A 154 -8.23 -21.20 -13.53
CA ARG A 154 -8.54 -20.58 -12.25
C ARG A 154 -9.09 -21.61 -11.28
N PHE A 155 -9.00 -21.33 -9.98
CA PHE A 155 -9.46 -22.24 -8.92
C PHE A 155 -8.88 -23.67 -9.01
N TRP A 156 -7.59 -23.80 -9.34
CA TRP A 156 -6.87 -25.08 -9.46
C TRP A 156 -7.43 -26.05 -10.53
N ARG A 157 -8.23 -25.56 -11.48
CA ARG A 157 -8.64 -26.32 -12.67
C ARG A 157 -8.34 -25.54 -13.94
N ASP A 158 -8.31 -26.27 -15.05
CA ASP A 158 -8.06 -25.67 -16.35
C ASP A 158 -9.33 -25.15 -16.99
N GLU A 159 -10.45 -25.86 -16.78
CA GLU A 159 -11.74 -25.50 -17.36
C GLU A 159 -12.86 -25.77 -16.35
N TYR A 160 -13.73 -24.78 -16.17
CA TYR A 160 -15.02 -24.88 -15.50
C TYR A 160 -16.09 -24.40 -16.46
N HIS A 161 -17.09 -25.23 -16.68
CA HIS A 161 -18.29 -24.90 -17.44
C HIS A 161 -19.50 -25.23 -16.60
N TYR A 162 -20.43 -24.30 -16.44
CA TYR A 162 -21.69 -24.59 -15.76
C TYR A 162 -22.87 -23.94 -16.44
N THR A 163 -24.05 -24.52 -16.21
CA THR A 163 -25.32 -23.99 -16.66
C THR A 163 -26.35 -24.30 -15.58
N LEU A 164 -27.01 -23.26 -15.06
CA LEU A 164 -27.96 -23.32 -13.96
C LEU A 164 -27.39 -24.07 -12.76
N PHE A 165 -26.26 -23.59 -12.22
CA PHE A 165 -25.62 -24.23 -11.07
C PHE A 165 -26.62 -24.35 -9.89
N PRO A 166 -26.71 -25.52 -9.22
CA PRO A 166 -25.86 -26.71 -9.34
C PRO A 166 -26.36 -27.80 -10.31
N LEU A 167 -27.38 -27.54 -11.15
CA LEU A 167 -27.99 -28.57 -12.00
C LEU A 167 -27.01 -29.16 -13.02
N TYR A 168 -26.21 -28.32 -13.68
CA TYR A 168 -25.18 -28.78 -14.62
C TYR A 168 -23.84 -28.07 -14.38
N GLY A 169 -22.79 -28.86 -14.23
CA GLY A 169 -21.42 -28.39 -14.09
C GLY A 169 -20.43 -29.44 -14.59
N ARG A 170 -19.46 -29.00 -15.39
CA ARG A 170 -18.36 -29.82 -15.91
C ARG A 170 -17.05 -29.13 -15.54
N THR A 171 -16.09 -29.91 -15.07
CA THR A 171 -14.75 -29.42 -14.72
C THR A 171 -13.69 -30.30 -15.35
N VAL A 172 -12.67 -29.71 -15.96
CA VAL A 172 -11.55 -30.44 -16.56
C VAL A 172 -10.26 -30.03 -15.86
N LYS A 173 -9.42 -31.03 -15.59
CA LYS A 173 -8.04 -30.85 -15.12
C LYS A 173 -7.14 -31.69 -16.02
N ASN A 174 -6.40 -31.03 -16.89
CA ASN A 174 -5.38 -31.60 -17.75
C ASN A 174 -4.07 -31.54 -16.97
N GLY A 175 -3.54 -32.72 -16.59
CA GLY A 175 -2.30 -32.87 -15.83
C GLY A 175 -1.06 -32.87 -16.71
#